data_AF-A0A7V6BDE5-F1
#
_entry.id   AF-A0A7V6BDE5-F1
#
_cell.length_a   1.000
_cell.length_b   1.000
_cell.length_c   1.000
_cell.angle_alpha   90.00
_cell.angle_beta   90.00
_cell.angle_gamma   90.00
#
_symmetry.space_group_name_H-M   'P 1'
#
loop_
_entity.id
_entity.type
_entity.pdbx_description
1 polymer ?
#
loop_
_entity_poly.entity_id
_entity_poly.type
_entity_poly.pdbx_seq_one_letter_code
_entity_poly.pdbx_strand_id
1 'polypeptide(L)'
;FMGTSIVSGTGKGVVLATGNKTYFGSMAEKLTKKRPQTAFDKGVSKVSWLLIKFMLIMAPTVFLINGLLKQDWLEAFLFAIAVAVGLTPEMLPMIVNANLARGAIAMSKQKTIVKHLHAIQNFGAMDILCTDKTGTITQDKVVLIRHVDLNGSDSKRVLEHAYLNSLFQTGLKNLLDRAIINRANEFGIRDKAKKWWKIDEIPFDFVRRRMSVYLKDESNSHVLFCKGAVEEMLDICSSVESGPNIITLTEDLRIKLKQLRDQLNSDGLRVIAVGYKPMPNINKISKADESNLVFSGFVAILDPPKETTAEALRLLKENNVKVKILTGDNAVVAKKICHDVGLEADHIALGSDIEKLTDPELAELAEKVSIFAKLSPLQKARIVRVLKSNGHTVGFMGDGINDSAALREADVGISVDTAVDVAKEAADIILLEKNLLVLEKGIIEGRRTFGNIIKYIKMAASSNFGNVFSVLVASTFLPFLPMMAVQLLVQNLLYDISQIAIPWDYMDEEFLKIPRQWKAETIATFMVCIGPISSIFDILTFWVMWNIFGA
;
A
#
# COMPACT_ATOMS: atom_id res chain seq x y z
N PHE A 1 -18.62 -5.72 -19.11
CA PHE A 1 -17.44 -4.86 -18.89
C PHE A 1 -16.23 -5.55 -19.50
N MET A 2 -15.27 -4.81 -20.05
CA MET A 2 -14.01 -5.42 -20.56
C MET A 2 -13.19 -5.93 -19.36
N GLY A 3 -12.48 -7.05 -19.51
CA GLY A 3 -11.65 -7.65 -18.45
C GLY A 3 -12.41 -8.49 -17.40
N THR A 4 -13.73 -8.64 -17.53
CA THR A 4 -14.52 -9.54 -16.67
C THR A 4 -14.69 -10.91 -17.33
N SER A 5 -14.59 -11.99 -16.57
CA SER A 5 -14.93 -13.34 -17.01
C SER A 5 -16.39 -13.68 -16.71
N ILE A 6 -16.99 -14.53 -17.54
CA ILE A 6 -18.31 -15.12 -17.26
C ILE A 6 -18.10 -16.26 -16.26
N VAL A 7 -18.61 -16.09 -15.05
CA VAL A 7 -18.47 -17.08 -13.96
C VAL A 7 -19.52 -18.19 -14.05
N SER A 8 -20.70 -17.89 -14.62
CA SER A 8 -21.80 -18.84 -14.80
C SER A 8 -22.82 -18.37 -15.85
N GLY A 9 -23.46 -19.32 -16.53
CA GLY A 9 -24.53 -19.05 -17.50
C GLY A 9 -24.04 -18.70 -18.92
N THR A 10 -24.98 -18.34 -19.79
CA THR A 10 -24.71 -17.86 -21.15
C THR A 10 -25.54 -16.62 -21.44
N GLY A 11 -25.04 -15.74 -22.30
CA GLY A 11 -25.72 -14.50 -22.66
C GLY A 11 -25.30 -13.99 -24.02
N LYS A 12 -26.18 -13.21 -24.65
CA LYS A 12 -25.89 -12.41 -25.84
C LYS A 12 -26.01 -10.94 -25.44
N GLY A 13 -25.13 -10.09 -25.94
CA GLY A 13 -25.13 -8.66 -25.63
C GLY A 13 -24.62 -7.85 -26.81
N VAL A 14 -25.08 -6.60 -26.90
CA VAL A 14 -24.57 -5.63 -27.87
C VAL A 14 -23.36 -4.92 -27.25
N VAL A 15 -22.29 -4.80 -28.03
CA VAL A 15 -21.08 -4.10 -27.59
C VAL A 15 -21.36 -2.59 -27.59
N LEU A 16 -21.43 -1.98 -26.41
CA LEU A 16 -21.67 -0.54 -26.26
C LEU A 16 -20.40 0.31 -26.36
N ALA A 17 -19.25 -0.26 -26.00
CA ALA A 17 -17.96 0.42 -26.04
C ALA A 17 -16.83 -0.60 -26.30
N THR A 18 -15.79 -0.16 -27.01
CA THR A 18 -14.59 -0.95 -27.33
C THR A 18 -13.32 -0.18 -26.94
N GLY A 19 -12.23 -0.92 -26.70
CA GLY A 19 -10.93 -0.35 -26.35
C GLY A 19 -10.97 0.59 -25.13
N ASN A 20 -10.35 1.76 -25.27
CA ASN A 20 -10.22 2.77 -24.19
C ASN A 20 -11.55 3.36 -23.72
N LYS A 21 -12.61 3.30 -24.56
CA LYS A 21 -13.95 3.80 -24.18
C LYS A 21 -14.68 2.87 -23.21
N THR A 22 -14.16 1.66 -22.97
CA THR A 22 -14.70 0.77 -21.94
C THR A 22 -14.30 1.25 -20.55
N TYR A 23 -15.05 0.88 -19.51
CA TYR A 23 -14.69 1.22 -18.12
C TYR A 23 -13.26 0.75 -17.77
N PHE A 24 -12.93 -0.50 -18.10
CA PHE A 24 -11.59 -1.06 -17.91
C PHE A 24 -10.54 -0.30 -18.72
N GLY A 25 -10.82 0.00 -19.99
CA GLY A 25 -9.95 0.80 -20.85
C GLY A 25 -9.68 2.19 -20.28
N SER A 26 -10.71 2.89 -19.78
CA SER A 26 -10.57 4.22 -19.17
C SER A 26 -9.78 4.19 -17.86
N MET A 27 -9.87 3.09 -17.11
CA MET A 27 -9.08 2.87 -15.91
C MET A 27 -7.62 2.57 -16.27
N ALA A 28 -7.39 1.68 -17.24
CA ALA A 28 -6.05 1.38 -17.76
C ALA A 28 -5.37 2.61 -18.41
N GLU A 29 -6.12 3.48 -19.07
CA GLU A 29 -5.60 4.74 -19.62
C GLU A 29 -5.19 5.72 -18.52
N LYS A 30 -5.90 5.75 -17.38
CA LYS A 30 -5.41 6.46 -16.19
C LYS A 30 -4.12 5.85 -15.65
N LEU A 31 -3.91 4.54 -15.85
CA LEU A 31 -2.63 3.86 -15.54
C LEU A 31 -1.53 4.13 -16.59
N THR A 32 -1.78 4.74 -17.76
CA THR A 32 -0.70 5.12 -18.68
C THR A 32 -0.26 6.58 -18.57
N LYS A 33 -1.02 7.41 -17.84
CA LYS A 33 -0.65 8.82 -17.57
C LYS A 33 0.67 8.93 -16.81
N LYS A 34 1.34 10.09 -16.89
CA LYS A 34 2.58 10.33 -16.14
C LYS A 34 2.31 10.21 -14.63
N ARG A 35 3.15 9.44 -13.92
CA ARG A 35 3.05 9.32 -12.45
C ARG A 35 3.25 10.70 -11.80
N PRO A 36 2.56 11.00 -10.69
CA PRO A 36 2.82 12.20 -9.92
C PRO A 36 4.26 12.19 -9.38
N GLN A 37 4.84 13.37 -9.18
CA GLN A 37 6.17 13.50 -8.58
C GLN A 37 6.19 12.92 -7.17
N THR A 38 7.20 12.11 -6.87
CA THR A 38 7.37 11.48 -5.57
C THR A 38 8.00 12.43 -4.56
N ALA A 39 7.94 12.07 -3.27
CA ALA A 39 8.66 12.79 -2.21
C ALA A 39 10.17 12.90 -2.50
N PHE A 40 10.78 11.84 -3.05
CA PHE A 40 12.17 11.86 -3.51
C PHE A 40 12.44 12.90 -4.59
N ASP A 41 11.66 12.92 -5.67
CA ASP A 41 11.87 13.83 -6.81
C ASP A 41 11.83 15.30 -6.36
N LYS A 42 10.85 15.62 -5.50
CA LYS A 42 10.71 16.94 -4.89
C LYS A 42 11.91 17.28 -3.99
N GLY A 43 12.41 16.30 -3.24
CA GLY A 43 13.57 16.44 -2.36
C GLY A 43 14.86 16.77 -3.11
N VAL A 44 15.19 16.00 -4.13
CA VAL A 44 16.38 16.22 -4.97
C VAL A 44 16.34 17.59 -5.63
N SER A 45 15.20 17.96 -6.22
CA SER A 45 15.03 19.26 -6.88
C SER A 45 15.31 20.44 -5.94
N LYS A 46 14.84 20.38 -4.69
CA LYS A 46 15.11 21.41 -3.67
C LYS A 46 16.60 21.54 -3.35
N VAL A 47 17.32 20.42 -3.24
CA VAL A 47 18.77 20.45 -2.97
C VAL A 47 19.56 20.96 -4.18
N SER A 48 19.21 20.54 -5.40
CA SER A 48 19.83 21.08 -6.61
C SER A 48 19.67 22.60 -6.69
N TRP A 49 18.47 23.12 -6.39
CA TRP A 49 18.21 24.56 -6.37
C TRP A 49 18.97 25.29 -5.26
N LEU A 50 19.18 24.66 -4.10
CA LEU A 50 20.01 25.21 -3.03
C LEU A 50 21.44 25.41 -3.51
N LEU A 51 22.05 24.38 -4.10
CA LEU A 51 23.42 24.43 -4.61
C LEU A 51 23.58 25.46 -5.74
N ILE A 52 22.62 25.54 -6.66
CA ILE A 52 22.61 26.54 -7.73
C ILE A 52 22.57 27.96 -7.16
N LYS A 53 21.74 28.23 -6.12
CA LYS A 53 21.70 29.54 -5.46
C LYS A 53 23.05 29.91 -4.85
N PHE A 54 23.72 28.98 -4.18
CA PHE A 54 25.05 29.22 -3.63
C PHE A 54 26.08 29.51 -4.72
N MET A 55 26.07 28.74 -5.80
CA MET A 55 26.96 28.95 -6.94
C MET A 55 26.79 30.34 -7.57
N LEU A 56 25.54 30.76 -7.79
CA LEU A 56 25.21 32.07 -8.35
C LEU A 56 25.64 33.24 -7.46
N ILE A 57 25.85 33.03 -6.17
CA ILE A 57 26.34 34.05 -5.24
C ILE A 57 27.87 33.99 -5.15
N MET A 58 28.44 32.81 -4.93
CA MET A 58 29.87 32.65 -4.64
C MET A 58 30.75 32.91 -5.87
N ALA A 59 30.40 32.38 -7.04
CA ALA A 59 31.26 32.52 -8.23
C ALA A 59 31.43 33.99 -8.68
N PRO A 60 30.36 34.82 -8.76
CA PRO A 60 30.52 36.24 -9.05
C PRO A 60 31.29 37.00 -7.96
N THR A 61 31.10 36.63 -6.68
CA THR A 61 31.81 37.26 -5.56
C THR A 61 33.32 36.98 -5.66
N VAL A 62 33.71 35.73 -5.94
CA VAL A 62 35.11 35.34 -6.17
C VAL A 62 35.71 36.07 -7.38
N PHE A 63 34.95 36.18 -8.47
CA PHE A 63 35.37 36.87 -9.69
C PHE A 63 35.67 38.35 -9.42
N LEU A 64 34.75 39.05 -8.77
CA LEU A 64 34.89 40.48 -8.48
C LEU A 64 36.05 40.75 -7.51
N ILE A 65 36.18 39.96 -6.44
CA ILE A 65 37.26 40.13 -5.46
C ILE A 65 38.63 39.89 -6.11
N ASN A 66 38.81 38.79 -6.85
CA ASN A 66 40.09 38.53 -7.50
C ASN A 66 40.40 39.51 -8.63
N GLY A 67 39.40 39.88 -9.45
CA GLY A 67 39.59 40.84 -10.53
C GLY A 67 39.99 42.23 -10.03
N LEU A 68 39.38 42.69 -8.93
CA LEU A 68 39.70 43.99 -8.32
C LEU A 68 41.03 44.00 -7.58
N LEU A 69 41.37 42.93 -6.83
CA LEU A 69 42.60 42.89 -6.03
C LEU A 69 43.85 42.58 -6.87
N LYS A 70 43.74 41.68 -7.85
CA LYS A 70 44.89 41.14 -8.59
C LYS A 70 45.07 41.72 -9.98
N GLN A 71 44.07 42.46 -10.49
CA GLN A 71 44.06 43.10 -11.81
C GLN A 71 44.20 42.15 -13.02
N ASP A 72 44.30 40.84 -12.83
CA ASP A 72 44.22 39.84 -13.89
C ASP A 72 42.79 39.29 -14.01
N TRP A 73 42.02 39.90 -14.93
CA TRP A 73 40.63 39.53 -15.18
C TRP A 73 40.46 38.16 -15.84
N LEU A 74 41.45 37.70 -16.61
CA LEU A 74 41.37 36.42 -17.30
C LEU A 74 41.60 35.29 -16.32
N GLU A 75 42.61 35.42 -15.46
CA GLU A 75 42.88 34.46 -14.40
C GLU A 75 41.74 34.42 -13.37
N ALA A 76 41.21 35.59 -12.97
CA ALA A 76 40.04 35.68 -12.10
C ALA A 76 38.79 35.01 -12.71
N PHE A 77 38.58 35.14 -14.02
CA PHE A 77 37.48 34.50 -14.74
C PHE A 77 37.61 32.97 -14.76
N LEU A 78 38.79 32.46 -15.15
CA LEU A 78 39.08 31.02 -15.15
C LEU A 78 38.92 30.43 -13.74
N PHE A 79 39.33 31.18 -12.72
CA PHE A 79 39.18 30.79 -11.34
C PHE A 79 37.73 30.76 -10.87
N ALA A 80 36.93 31.76 -11.23
CA ALA A 80 35.50 31.79 -10.92
C ALA A 80 34.74 30.63 -11.58
N ILE A 81 35.12 30.23 -12.80
CA ILE A 81 34.59 29.01 -13.44
C ILE A 81 34.99 27.77 -12.64
N ALA A 82 36.25 27.65 -12.23
CA ALA A 82 36.70 26.51 -11.45
C ALA A 82 35.98 26.39 -10.10
N VAL A 83 35.70 27.52 -9.44
CA VAL A 83 34.88 27.58 -8.23
C VAL A 83 33.44 27.13 -8.51
N ALA A 84 32.83 27.61 -9.61
CA ALA A 84 31.49 27.19 -9.98
C ALA A 84 31.42 25.67 -10.22
N VAL A 85 32.37 25.12 -10.99
CA VAL A 85 32.47 23.67 -11.25
C VAL A 85 32.73 22.90 -9.95
N GLY A 86 33.59 23.41 -9.06
CA GLY A 86 33.88 22.77 -7.77
C GLY A 86 32.72 22.76 -6.78
N LEU A 87 31.74 23.68 -6.91
CA LEU A 87 30.52 23.67 -6.10
C LEU A 87 29.49 22.66 -6.60
N THR A 88 29.56 22.23 -7.86
CA THR A 88 28.70 21.19 -8.40
C THR A 88 29.13 19.81 -7.92
N PRO A 89 28.24 19.04 -7.26
CA PRO A 89 28.56 17.68 -6.85
C PRO A 89 28.41 16.75 -8.06
N GLU A 90 29.43 16.68 -8.90
CA GLU A 90 29.43 15.91 -10.16
C GLU A 90 29.17 14.41 -9.94
N MET A 91 29.69 13.86 -8.83
CA MET A 91 29.54 12.45 -8.49
C MET A 91 28.18 12.10 -7.85
N LEU A 92 27.33 13.09 -7.56
CA LEU A 92 26.04 12.87 -6.89
C LEU A 92 25.15 11.86 -7.62
N PRO A 93 24.92 11.97 -8.94
CA PRO A 93 24.08 10.99 -9.65
C PRO A 93 24.66 9.58 -9.61
N MET A 94 26.00 9.47 -9.70
CA MET A 94 26.69 8.18 -9.69
C MET A 94 26.61 7.51 -8.32
N ILE A 95 26.91 8.24 -7.23
CA ILE A 95 26.85 7.71 -5.86
C ILE A 95 25.41 7.38 -5.46
N VAL A 96 24.44 8.23 -5.82
CA VAL A 96 23.02 7.93 -5.60
C VAL A 96 22.63 6.64 -6.31
N ASN A 97 22.96 6.47 -7.59
CA ASN A 97 22.61 5.26 -8.33
C ASN A 97 23.32 4.01 -7.79
N ALA A 98 24.60 4.08 -7.43
CA ALA A 98 25.33 2.97 -6.84
C ALA A 98 24.73 2.54 -5.50
N ASN A 99 24.35 3.51 -4.67
CA ASN A 99 23.72 3.26 -3.38
C ASN A 99 22.31 2.66 -3.54
N LEU A 100 21.49 3.20 -4.45
CA LEU A 100 20.19 2.62 -4.77
C LEU A 100 20.32 1.20 -5.33
N ALA A 101 21.31 0.92 -6.18
CA ALA A 101 21.56 -0.42 -6.71
C ALA A 101 21.96 -1.41 -5.60
N ARG A 102 22.86 -1.00 -4.68
CA ARG A 102 23.22 -1.79 -3.49
C ARG A 102 21.98 -2.06 -2.63
N GLY A 103 21.19 -1.02 -2.36
CA GLY A 103 19.94 -1.13 -1.60
C GLY A 103 18.96 -2.11 -2.23
N ALA A 104 18.79 -2.08 -3.55
CA ALA A 104 17.95 -3.02 -4.28
C ALA A 104 18.41 -4.48 -4.11
N ILE A 105 19.72 -4.73 -4.17
CA ILE A 105 20.29 -6.07 -3.95
C ILE A 105 20.08 -6.53 -2.52
N ALA A 106 20.29 -5.65 -1.53
CA ALA A 106 20.06 -5.96 -0.12
C ALA A 106 18.59 -6.28 0.17
N MET A 107 17.66 -5.49 -0.38
CA MET A 107 16.22 -5.72 -0.30
C MET A 107 15.80 -7.04 -0.95
N SER A 108 16.37 -7.39 -2.10
CA SER A 108 16.07 -8.64 -2.80
C SER A 108 16.41 -9.86 -1.94
N LYS A 109 17.54 -9.82 -1.21
CA LYS A 109 17.90 -10.85 -0.23
C LYS A 109 16.90 -10.97 0.92
N GLN A 110 16.19 -9.89 1.25
CA GLN A 110 15.09 -9.86 2.22
C GLN A 110 13.72 -10.16 1.60
N LYS A 111 13.66 -10.69 0.36
CA LYS A 111 12.43 -11.02 -0.37
C LYS A 111 11.61 -9.81 -0.81
N THR A 112 12.25 -8.66 -0.98
CA THR A 112 11.67 -7.41 -1.49
C THR A 112 12.33 -7.03 -2.82
N ILE A 113 11.59 -7.15 -3.92
CA ILE A 113 12.06 -6.78 -5.25
C ILE A 113 11.71 -5.34 -5.58
N VAL A 114 12.71 -4.57 -6.01
CA VAL A 114 12.55 -3.17 -6.40
C VAL A 114 12.42 -3.09 -7.93
N LYS A 115 11.28 -2.60 -8.42
CA LYS A 115 11.03 -2.38 -9.85
C LYS A 115 11.55 -1.01 -10.31
N HIS A 116 11.50 -0.01 -9.43
CA HIS A 116 12.02 1.33 -9.68
C HIS A 116 12.94 1.77 -8.54
N LEU A 117 14.21 2.04 -8.84
CA LEU A 117 15.23 2.37 -7.83
C LEU A 117 14.84 3.57 -6.95
N HIS A 118 14.23 4.60 -7.52
CA HIS A 118 13.78 5.78 -6.77
C HIS A 118 12.75 5.46 -5.66
N ALA A 119 12.04 4.34 -5.77
CA ALA A 119 11.05 3.92 -4.78
C ALA A 119 11.68 3.40 -3.48
N ILE A 120 12.95 2.96 -3.50
CA ILE A 120 13.69 2.51 -2.31
C ILE A 120 13.65 3.56 -1.21
N GLN A 121 13.81 4.81 -1.60
CA GLN A 121 13.85 5.89 -0.65
C GLN A 121 12.47 6.25 -0.13
N ASN A 122 11.44 6.32 -1.00
CA ASN A 122 10.07 6.55 -0.55
C ASN A 122 9.62 5.43 0.38
N PHE A 123 10.08 4.20 0.14
CA PHE A 123 9.84 3.06 1.00
C PHE A 123 10.48 3.21 2.40
N GLY A 124 11.73 3.69 2.47
CA GLY A 124 12.37 4.00 3.75
C GLY A 124 11.79 5.21 4.47
N ALA A 125 11.39 6.24 3.71
CA ALA A 125 10.80 7.49 4.22
C ALA A 125 9.31 7.36 4.57
N MET A 126 8.69 6.23 4.25
CA MET A 126 7.27 5.97 4.50
C MET A 126 6.94 6.11 5.98
N ASP A 127 5.93 6.91 6.27
CA ASP A 127 5.38 7.14 7.62
C ASP A 127 3.91 6.72 7.73
N ILE A 128 3.21 6.53 6.61
CA ILE A 128 1.87 5.94 6.56
C ILE A 128 1.86 4.77 5.57
N LEU A 129 1.43 3.60 6.05
CA LEU A 129 1.12 2.44 5.24
C LEU A 129 -0.40 2.29 5.10
N CYS A 130 -0.90 2.54 3.91
CA CYS A 130 -2.26 2.21 3.50
C CYS A 130 -2.29 0.76 2.98
N THR A 131 -3.18 -0.09 3.49
CA THR A 131 -3.24 -1.50 3.02
C THR A 131 -4.66 -2.03 2.93
N ASP A 132 -4.91 -2.93 1.97
CA ASP A 132 -6.15 -3.72 1.97
C ASP A 132 -6.09 -4.80 3.05
N LYS A 133 -7.23 -5.08 3.67
CA LYS A 133 -7.37 -6.12 4.70
C LYS A 133 -7.17 -7.51 4.10
N THR A 134 -7.91 -7.80 3.03
CA THR A 134 -8.06 -9.16 2.51
C THR A 134 -6.73 -9.66 1.97
N GLY A 135 -6.27 -10.77 2.53
CA GLY A 135 -5.03 -11.39 2.11
C GLY A 135 -3.75 -10.69 2.56
N THR A 136 -3.77 -9.41 2.97
CA THR A 136 -2.60 -8.77 3.60
C THR A 136 -2.58 -9.02 5.10
N ILE A 137 -3.64 -8.63 5.79
CA ILE A 137 -3.86 -8.88 7.23
C ILE A 137 -4.37 -10.30 7.45
N THR A 138 -5.27 -10.74 6.58
CA THR A 138 -5.88 -12.06 6.67
C THR A 138 -5.17 -13.08 5.80
N GLN A 139 -5.39 -14.37 6.07
CA GLN A 139 -4.75 -15.47 5.36
C GLN A 139 -5.31 -15.71 3.95
N ASP A 140 -6.37 -15.01 3.55
CA ASP A 140 -7.17 -15.31 2.35
C ASP A 140 -7.66 -16.77 2.35
N LYS A 141 -7.83 -17.32 3.57
CA LYS A 141 -8.23 -18.69 3.84
C LYS A 141 -9.54 -18.65 4.60
N VAL A 142 -10.61 -18.60 3.83
CA VAL A 142 -11.97 -18.55 4.35
C VAL A 142 -12.34 -19.89 5.01
N VAL A 143 -12.77 -19.86 6.27
CA VAL A 143 -13.15 -21.05 7.07
C VAL A 143 -14.54 -20.87 7.66
N LEU A 144 -15.40 -21.89 7.56
CA LEU A 144 -16.70 -21.89 8.23
C LEU A 144 -16.50 -22.20 9.71
N ILE A 145 -16.80 -21.22 10.58
CA ILE A 145 -16.64 -21.34 12.02
C ILE A 145 -17.92 -21.87 12.67
N ARG A 146 -19.08 -21.30 12.32
CA ARG A 146 -20.38 -21.67 12.91
C ARG A 146 -21.45 -21.95 11.86
N HIS A 147 -22.39 -22.82 12.20
CA HIS A 147 -23.59 -23.10 11.42
C HIS A 147 -24.79 -23.09 12.37
N VAL A 148 -25.44 -21.93 12.53
CA VAL A 148 -26.41 -21.72 13.60
C VAL A 148 -27.85 -21.76 13.13
N ASP A 149 -28.72 -22.30 13.97
CA ASP A 149 -30.17 -22.15 13.85
C ASP A 149 -30.65 -20.77 14.36
N LEU A 150 -31.96 -20.59 14.44
CA LEU A 150 -32.60 -19.33 14.88
C LEU A 150 -32.39 -19.00 16.37
N ASN A 151 -31.94 -19.96 17.16
CA ASN A 151 -31.58 -19.76 18.56
C ASN A 151 -30.08 -19.50 18.74
N GLY A 152 -29.30 -19.48 17.65
CA GLY A 152 -27.85 -19.32 17.70
C GLY A 152 -27.12 -20.62 18.08
N SER A 153 -27.81 -21.77 18.08
CA SER A 153 -27.24 -23.08 18.40
C SER A 153 -26.72 -23.77 17.15
N ASP A 154 -25.64 -24.54 17.26
CA ASP A 154 -25.05 -25.22 16.11
C ASP A 154 -25.98 -26.31 15.55
N SER A 155 -26.38 -26.17 14.28
CA SER A 155 -27.30 -27.06 13.59
C SER A 155 -26.66 -27.71 12.36
N LYS A 156 -26.54 -29.05 12.39
CA LYS A 156 -26.05 -29.85 11.25
C LYS A 156 -26.94 -29.70 10.01
N ARG A 157 -28.24 -29.47 10.21
CA ARG A 157 -29.21 -29.34 9.13
C ARG A 157 -28.99 -28.07 8.29
N VAL A 158 -28.65 -26.97 8.96
CA VAL A 158 -28.26 -25.71 8.29
C VAL A 158 -27.00 -25.93 7.45
N LEU A 159 -26.01 -26.66 7.99
CA LEU A 159 -24.79 -27.01 7.27
C LEU A 159 -25.08 -27.93 6.07
N GLU A 160 -25.99 -28.90 6.20
CA GLU A 160 -26.44 -29.77 5.11
C GLU A 160 -27.07 -28.97 3.97
N HIS A 161 -28.00 -28.05 4.28
CA HIS A 161 -28.62 -27.18 3.28
C HIS A 161 -27.59 -26.28 2.56
N ALA A 162 -26.67 -25.67 3.32
CA ALA A 162 -25.59 -24.87 2.77
C ALA A 162 -24.64 -25.69 1.89
N TYR A 163 -24.34 -26.92 2.31
CA TYR A 163 -23.49 -27.86 1.60
C TYR A 163 -24.10 -28.30 0.27
N LEU A 164 -25.37 -28.70 0.26
CA LEU A 164 -26.09 -29.08 -0.97
C LEU A 164 -26.09 -27.92 -1.98
N ASN A 165 -26.34 -26.68 -1.51
CA ASN A 165 -26.24 -25.52 -2.39
C ASN A 165 -24.82 -25.31 -2.95
N SER A 166 -23.80 -25.39 -2.11
CA SER A 166 -22.40 -25.15 -2.50
C SER A 166 -21.79 -26.26 -3.35
N LEU A 167 -22.22 -27.51 -3.15
CA LEU A 167 -21.69 -28.68 -3.85
C LEU A 167 -22.17 -28.74 -5.31
N PHE A 168 -23.48 -28.56 -5.52
CA PHE A 168 -24.15 -28.78 -6.80
C PHE A 168 -24.12 -27.58 -7.75
N GLN A 169 -23.72 -26.39 -7.28
CA GLN A 169 -23.49 -25.23 -8.12
C GLN A 169 -22.55 -25.55 -9.29
N THR A 170 -22.92 -25.17 -10.52
CA THR A 170 -22.12 -25.41 -11.73
C THR A 170 -21.00 -24.38 -11.93
N GLY A 171 -21.16 -23.18 -11.39
CA GLY A 171 -20.17 -22.10 -11.51
C GLY A 171 -18.86 -22.36 -10.76
N LEU A 172 -17.86 -21.51 -10.99
CA LEU A 172 -16.59 -21.56 -10.23
C LEU A 172 -16.88 -21.41 -8.72
N LYS A 173 -16.52 -22.44 -7.96
CA LYS A 173 -16.68 -22.48 -6.50
C LYS A 173 -15.81 -21.41 -5.86
N ASN A 174 -16.46 -20.43 -5.24
CA ASN A 174 -15.80 -19.34 -4.53
C ASN A 174 -15.18 -19.85 -3.22
N LEU A 175 -14.30 -19.06 -2.59
CA LEU A 175 -13.66 -19.39 -1.32
C LEU A 175 -14.69 -19.72 -0.22
N LEU A 176 -15.84 -19.03 -0.21
CA LEU A 176 -16.95 -19.30 0.70
C LEU A 176 -17.57 -20.69 0.49
N ASP A 177 -17.77 -21.10 -0.77
CA ASP A 177 -18.35 -22.41 -1.10
C ASP A 177 -17.40 -23.54 -0.71
N ARG A 178 -16.10 -23.34 -0.95
CA ARG A 178 -15.06 -24.29 -0.53
C ARG A 178 -15.00 -24.42 0.99
N ALA A 179 -15.13 -23.32 1.73
CA ALA A 179 -15.17 -23.34 3.19
C ALA A 179 -16.34 -24.17 3.73
N ILE A 180 -17.54 -24.00 3.15
CA ILE A 180 -18.73 -24.78 3.49
C ILE A 180 -18.51 -26.27 3.17
N ILE A 181 -18.00 -26.58 1.98
CA ILE A 181 -17.75 -27.96 1.52
C ILE A 181 -16.75 -28.68 2.42
N ASN A 182 -15.63 -28.03 2.73
CA ASN A 182 -14.59 -28.62 3.59
C ASN A 182 -15.14 -28.92 4.98
N ARG A 183 -15.84 -27.97 5.59
CA ARG A 183 -16.45 -28.14 6.91
C ARG A 183 -17.52 -29.24 6.91
N ALA A 184 -18.37 -29.30 5.89
CA ALA A 184 -19.38 -30.36 5.77
C ALA A 184 -18.75 -31.76 5.61
N ASN A 185 -17.62 -31.86 4.91
CA ASN A 185 -16.86 -33.10 4.79
C ASN A 185 -16.28 -33.57 6.13
N GLU A 186 -15.79 -32.65 6.98
CA GLU A 186 -15.31 -32.97 8.34
C GLU A 186 -16.43 -33.61 9.20
N PHE A 187 -17.68 -33.17 9.00
CA PHE A 187 -18.86 -33.73 9.69
C PHE A 187 -19.47 -34.96 9.00
N GLY A 188 -18.85 -35.51 7.95
CA GLY A 188 -19.31 -36.72 7.26
C GLY A 188 -20.59 -36.54 6.42
N ILE A 189 -20.95 -35.32 6.05
CA ILE A 189 -22.19 -35.03 5.28
C ILE A 189 -22.08 -35.49 3.80
N ARG A 190 -20.88 -35.79 3.33
CA ARG A 190 -20.59 -36.16 1.93
C ARG A 190 -21.48 -37.30 1.41
N ASP A 191 -21.72 -38.33 2.20
CA ASP A 191 -22.50 -39.49 1.78
C ASP A 191 -24.00 -39.18 1.63
N LYS A 192 -24.52 -38.20 2.38
CA LYS A 192 -25.92 -37.76 2.23
C LYS A 192 -26.15 -37.04 0.90
N ALA A 193 -25.15 -36.35 0.36
CA ALA A 193 -25.29 -35.66 -0.92
C ALA A 193 -25.33 -36.59 -2.14
N LYS A 194 -24.87 -37.84 -2.02
CA LYS A 194 -24.97 -38.83 -3.13
C LYS A 194 -26.43 -39.14 -3.50
N LYS A 195 -27.35 -38.91 -2.58
CA LYS A 195 -28.79 -39.15 -2.75
C LYS A 195 -29.51 -38.05 -3.52
N TRP A 196 -28.80 -37.01 -3.95
CA TRP A 196 -29.37 -35.83 -4.60
C TRP A 196 -28.85 -35.68 -6.03
N TRP A 197 -29.72 -35.28 -6.93
CA TRP A 197 -29.40 -34.91 -8.31
C TRP A 197 -29.84 -33.47 -8.58
N LYS A 198 -28.96 -32.70 -9.21
CA LYS A 198 -29.31 -31.35 -9.66
C LYS A 198 -30.20 -31.43 -10.89
N ILE A 199 -31.29 -30.66 -10.85
CA ILE A 199 -32.17 -30.43 -11.99
C ILE A 199 -31.81 -29.09 -12.65
N ASP A 200 -31.77 -28.01 -11.87
CA ASP A 200 -31.52 -26.66 -12.38
C ASP A 200 -30.88 -25.76 -11.31
N GLU A 201 -30.42 -24.58 -11.69
CA GLU A 201 -29.86 -23.59 -10.77
C GLU A 201 -30.19 -22.15 -11.17
N ILE A 202 -30.30 -21.29 -10.18
CA ILE A 202 -30.31 -19.84 -10.37
C ILE A 202 -28.97 -19.33 -9.88
N PRO A 203 -28.06 -18.94 -10.80
CA PRO A 203 -26.74 -18.48 -10.44
C PRO A 203 -26.78 -17.21 -9.59
N PHE A 204 -25.67 -16.96 -8.90
CA PHE A 204 -25.51 -15.77 -8.08
C PHE A 204 -25.68 -14.50 -8.92
N ASP A 205 -26.46 -13.56 -8.39
CA ASP A 205 -26.77 -12.29 -9.02
C ASP A 205 -26.39 -11.17 -8.05
N PHE A 206 -25.55 -10.24 -8.51
CA PHE A 206 -25.03 -9.14 -7.68
C PHE A 206 -26.10 -8.14 -7.23
N VAL A 207 -27.24 -8.08 -7.93
CA VAL A 207 -28.38 -7.26 -7.52
C VAL A 207 -29.19 -7.98 -6.45
N ARG A 208 -29.45 -9.27 -6.63
CA ARG A 208 -30.24 -10.10 -5.67
C ARG A 208 -29.42 -10.57 -4.46
N ARG A 209 -28.09 -10.60 -4.59
CA ARG A 209 -27.07 -11.04 -3.63
C ARG A 209 -27.32 -12.43 -3.02
N ARG A 210 -27.87 -13.34 -3.84
CA ARG A 210 -28.20 -14.73 -3.48
C ARG A 210 -28.13 -15.65 -4.69
N MET A 211 -28.13 -16.95 -4.42
CA MET A 211 -28.17 -18.01 -5.44
C MET A 211 -28.94 -19.24 -4.96
N SER A 212 -29.46 -20.02 -5.90
CA SER A 212 -30.30 -21.18 -5.59
C SER A 212 -29.92 -22.38 -6.45
N VAL A 213 -30.01 -23.57 -5.89
CA VAL A 213 -29.92 -24.84 -6.64
C VAL A 213 -31.19 -25.63 -6.39
N TYR A 214 -31.69 -26.27 -7.44
CA TYR A 214 -32.90 -27.07 -7.37
C TYR A 214 -32.54 -28.54 -7.59
N LEU A 215 -32.79 -29.33 -6.55
CA LEU A 215 -32.34 -30.70 -6.44
C LEU A 215 -33.53 -31.64 -6.27
N LYS A 216 -33.36 -32.87 -6.74
CA LYS A 216 -34.25 -34.00 -6.49
C LYS A 216 -33.52 -35.04 -5.67
N ASP A 217 -34.20 -35.64 -4.70
CA ASP A 217 -33.66 -36.75 -3.91
C ASP A 217 -34.09 -38.14 -4.45
N GLU A 218 -33.57 -39.21 -3.84
CA GLU A 218 -33.95 -40.61 -4.09
C GLU A 218 -35.46 -40.89 -3.92
N SER A 219 -36.12 -40.16 -3.02
CA SER A 219 -37.56 -40.30 -2.76
C SER A 219 -38.44 -39.57 -3.77
N ASN A 220 -37.85 -38.97 -4.81
CA ASN A 220 -38.52 -38.12 -5.80
C ASN A 220 -39.13 -36.85 -5.18
N SER A 221 -38.59 -36.40 -4.04
CA SER A 221 -38.84 -35.10 -3.44
C SER A 221 -37.96 -34.04 -4.08
N HIS A 222 -38.56 -32.88 -4.35
CA HIS A 222 -37.94 -31.79 -5.07
C HIS A 222 -37.79 -30.58 -4.14
N VAL A 223 -36.57 -30.06 -4.01
CA VAL A 223 -36.26 -29.00 -3.05
C VAL A 223 -35.34 -27.96 -3.69
N LEU A 224 -35.72 -26.69 -3.54
CA LEU A 224 -34.89 -25.53 -3.86
C LEU A 224 -34.09 -25.15 -2.61
N PHE A 225 -32.76 -25.19 -2.68
CA PHE A 225 -31.86 -24.70 -1.64
C PHE A 225 -31.29 -23.35 -2.05
N CYS A 226 -31.43 -22.34 -1.21
CA CYS A 226 -31.00 -20.97 -1.48
C CYS A 226 -30.04 -20.48 -0.39
N LYS A 227 -29.00 -19.74 -0.79
CA LYS A 227 -28.11 -19.04 0.15
C LYS A 227 -27.80 -17.63 -0.36
N GLY A 228 -27.60 -16.71 0.56
CA GLY A 228 -27.33 -15.31 0.18
C GLY A 228 -27.05 -14.38 1.35
N ALA A 229 -26.98 -13.09 1.03
CA ALA A 229 -26.89 -12.03 2.02
C ALA A 229 -28.17 -11.99 2.88
N VAL A 230 -27.99 -11.64 4.16
CA VAL A 230 -29.02 -11.85 5.19
C VAL A 230 -30.30 -11.05 4.93
N GLU A 231 -30.18 -9.76 4.60
CA GLU A 231 -31.36 -8.90 4.35
C GLU A 231 -32.16 -9.43 3.16
N GLU A 232 -31.49 -9.68 2.04
CA GLU A 232 -32.11 -10.15 0.80
C GLU A 232 -32.72 -11.55 0.91
N MET A 233 -32.21 -12.39 1.82
CA MET A 233 -32.80 -13.69 2.13
C MET A 233 -34.02 -13.56 3.05
N LEU A 234 -33.98 -12.70 4.07
CA LEU A 234 -35.11 -12.49 4.98
C LEU A 234 -36.33 -11.89 4.26
N ASP A 235 -36.11 -11.05 3.24
CA ASP A 235 -37.17 -10.45 2.43
C ASP A 235 -37.98 -11.49 1.63
N ILE A 236 -37.34 -12.60 1.23
CA ILE A 236 -37.98 -13.66 0.43
C ILE A 236 -38.41 -14.89 1.23
N CYS A 237 -38.12 -14.91 2.54
CA CYS A 237 -38.57 -15.95 3.45
C CYS A 237 -39.95 -15.60 4.02
N SER A 238 -40.88 -16.56 4.01
CA SER A 238 -42.20 -16.42 4.63
C SER A 238 -42.32 -17.21 5.94
N SER A 239 -41.47 -18.23 6.10
CA SER A 239 -41.48 -19.14 7.25
C SER A 239 -40.06 -19.38 7.73
N VAL A 240 -39.93 -19.88 8.95
CA VAL A 240 -38.65 -20.28 9.56
C VAL A 240 -38.75 -21.67 10.15
N GLU A 241 -37.65 -22.41 10.10
CA GLU A 241 -37.53 -23.75 10.63
C GLU A 241 -37.10 -23.69 12.10
N SER A 242 -38.00 -24.02 13.04
CA SER A 242 -37.73 -24.08 14.48
C SER A 242 -37.81 -25.52 14.99
N GLY A 243 -36.66 -26.19 15.04
CA GLY A 243 -36.59 -27.61 15.36
C GLY A 243 -37.32 -28.46 14.31
N PRO A 244 -38.30 -29.30 14.69
CA PRO A 244 -39.10 -30.06 13.72
C PRO A 244 -40.23 -29.25 13.07
N ASN A 245 -40.54 -28.05 13.59
CA ASN A 245 -41.71 -27.28 13.19
C ASN A 245 -41.34 -26.13 12.24
N ILE A 246 -42.23 -25.83 11.30
CA ILE A 246 -42.14 -24.66 10.43
C ILE A 246 -43.14 -23.63 10.94
N ILE A 247 -42.65 -22.46 11.37
CA ILE A 247 -43.48 -21.36 11.87
C ILE A 247 -43.40 -20.17 10.92
N THR A 248 -44.44 -19.34 10.88
CA THR A 248 -44.44 -18.12 10.06
C THR A 248 -43.37 -17.14 10.53
N LEU A 249 -42.65 -16.53 9.60
CA LEU A 249 -41.66 -15.50 9.89
C LEU A 249 -42.38 -14.19 10.26
N THR A 250 -42.61 -13.97 11.55
CA THR A 250 -43.15 -12.71 12.09
C THR A 250 -42.08 -11.61 12.11
N GLU A 251 -42.50 -10.35 12.20
CA GLU A 251 -41.55 -9.23 12.32
C GLU A 251 -40.68 -9.31 13.58
N ASP A 252 -41.20 -9.82 14.69
CA ASP A 252 -40.41 -10.05 15.91
C ASP A 252 -39.27 -11.05 15.68
N LEU A 253 -39.55 -12.13 14.92
CA LEU A 253 -38.53 -13.10 14.54
C LEU A 253 -37.52 -12.50 13.57
N ARG A 254 -37.94 -11.63 12.64
CA ARG A 254 -37.02 -10.89 11.75
C ARG A 254 -36.06 -10.03 12.56
N ILE A 255 -36.57 -9.30 13.55
CA ILE A 255 -35.74 -8.47 14.44
C ILE A 255 -34.75 -9.35 15.21
N LYS A 256 -35.21 -10.47 15.79
CA LYS A 256 -34.35 -11.42 16.51
C LYS A 256 -33.23 -11.99 15.62
N LEU A 257 -33.55 -12.37 14.38
CA LEU A 257 -32.56 -12.88 13.42
C LEU A 257 -31.53 -11.81 13.01
N LYS A 258 -31.96 -10.55 12.84
CA LYS A 258 -31.05 -9.43 12.58
C LYS A 258 -30.12 -9.18 13.78
N GLN A 259 -30.62 -9.27 15.00
CA GLN A 259 -29.80 -9.18 16.22
C GLN A 259 -28.78 -10.32 16.32
N LEU A 260 -29.18 -11.56 16.04
CA LEU A 260 -28.26 -12.70 16.03
C LEU A 260 -27.17 -12.53 14.96
N ARG A 261 -27.52 -12.05 13.76
CA ARG A 261 -26.54 -11.68 12.73
C ARG A 261 -25.57 -10.62 13.26
N ASP A 262 -26.06 -9.58 13.93
CA ASP A 262 -25.21 -8.49 14.42
C ASP A 262 -24.25 -8.97 15.51
N GLN A 263 -24.69 -9.89 16.36
CA GLN A 263 -23.82 -10.57 17.32
C GLN A 263 -22.70 -11.35 16.61
N LEU A 264 -23.04 -12.19 15.63
CA LEU A 264 -22.03 -12.95 14.86
C LEU A 264 -21.07 -12.04 14.10
N ASN A 265 -21.56 -10.93 13.53
CA ASN A 265 -20.71 -9.93 12.87
C ASN A 265 -19.77 -9.24 13.89
N SER A 266 -20.24 -8.99 15.12
CA SER A 266 -19.41 -8.41 16.19
C SER A 266 -18.32 -9.37 16.67
N ASP A 267 -18.53 -10.68 16.52
CA ASP A 267 -17.51 -11.72 16.69
C ASP A 267 -16.53 -11.79 15.50
N GLY A 268 -16.69 -10.93 14.49
CA GLY A 268 -15.83 -10.86 13.31
C GLY A 268 -16.19 -11.86 12.21
N LEU A 269 -17.32 -12.56 12.36
CA LEU A 269 -17.77 -13.58 11.42
C LEU A 269 -18.61 -12.94 10.32
N ARG A 270 -18.29 -13.26 9.06
CA ARG A 270 -19.15 -12.96 7.92
C ARG A 270 -20.30 -13.94 7.86
N VAL A 271 -21.52 -13.43 7.97
CA VAL A 271 -22.74 -14.25 8.02
C VAL A 271 -23.39 -14.40 6.65
N ILE A 272 -23.80 -15.62 6.31
CA ILE A 272 -24.61 -15.96 5.12
C ILE A 272 -25.88 -16.66 5.59
N ALA A 273 -27.03 -16.22 5.07
CA ALA A 273 -28.31 -16.83 5.34
C ALA A 273 -28.57 -18.02 4.40
N VAL A 274 -29.19 -19.06 4.94
CA VAL A 274 -29.53 -20.30 4.22
C VAL A 274 -31.01 -20.57 4.38
N GLY A 275 -31.67 -20.86 3.28
CA GLY A 275 -33.09 -21.23 3.24
C GLY A 275 -33.35 -22.33 2.23
N TYR A 276 -34.52 -22.95 2.34
CA TYR A 276 -34.96 -23.97 1.40
C TYR A 276 -36.47 -23.88 1.16
N LYS A 277 -36.93 -24.50 0.08
CA LYS A 277 -38.36 -24.59 -0.24
C LYS A 277 -38.65 -25.91 -0.95
N PRO A 278 -39.51 -26.76 -0.39
CA PRO A 278 -40.08 -27.88 -1.13
C PRO A 278 -40.85 -27.35 -2.34
N MET A 279 -40.60 -27.91 -3.52
CA MET A 279 -41.20 -27.46 -4.77
C MET A 279 -41.85 -28.64 -5.50
N PRO A 280 -42.88 -28.40 -6.34
CA PRO A 280 -43.41 -29.43 -7.23
C PRO A 280 -42.39 -29.79 -8.31
N ASN A 281 -42.56 -30.96 -8.93
CA ASN A 281 -41.68 -31.42 -10.01
C ASN A 281 -41.83 -30.53 -11.26
N ILE A 282 -40.92 -29.56 -11.39
CA ILE A 282 -40.74 -28.71 -12.57
C ILE A 282 -39.35 -28.92 -13.17
N ASN A 283 -39.22 -28.78 -14.48
CA ASN A 283 -37.94 -29.01 -15.18
C ASN A 283 -37.01 -27.78 -15.18
N LYS A 284 -37.54 -26.59 -14.92
CA LYS A 284 -36.79 -25.34 -14.97
C LYS A 284 -37.31 -24.37 -13.92
N ILE A 285 -36.39 -23.75 -13.19
CA ILE A 285 -36.72 -22.73 -12.19
C ILE A 285 -36.47 -21.32 -12.76
N SER A 286 -37.20 -20.36 -12.22
CA SER A 286 -37.12 -18.95 -12.57
C SER A 286 -36.82 -18.11 -11.33
N LYS A 287 -36.43 -16.85 -11.54
CA LYS A 287 -36.19 -15.92 -10.41
C LYS A 287 -37.43 -15.71 -9.52
N ALA A 288 -38.64 -15.93 -10.05
CA ALA A 288 -39.88 -15.81 -9.29
C ALA A 288 -40.07 -16.95 -8.26
N ASP A 289 -39.41 -18.09 -8.48
CA ASP A 289 -39.51 -19.26 -7.59
C ASP A 289 -38.76 -19.08 -6.27
N GLU A 290 -37.83 -18.11 -6.22
CA GLU A 290 -37.15 -17.62 -5.01
C GLU A 290 -38.06 -16.72 -4.15
N SER A 291 -39.22 -17.24 -3.80
CA SER A 291 -40.21 -16.57 -2.97
C SER A 291 -40.83 -17.57 -1.99
N ASN A 292 -41.26 -17.09 -0.82
CA ASN A 292 -41.87 -17.93 0.22
C ASN A 292 -40.94 -19.08 0.66
N LEU A 293 -39.66 -18.78 0.85
CA LEU A 293 -38.69 -19.75 1.37
C LEU A 293 -38.92 -20.01 2.86
N VAL A 294 -38.48 -21.20 3.31
CA VAL A 294 -38.28 -21.52 4.72
C VAL A 294 -36.85 -21.17 5.09
N PHE A 295 -36.67 -20.18 5.96
CA PHE A 295 -35.37 -19.84 6.53
C PHE A 295 -34.89 -20.98 7.44
N SER A 296 -33.70 -21.52 7.16
CA SER A 296 -33.15 -22.63 7.94
C SER A 296 -32.17 -22.14 9.02
N GLY A 297 -31.31 -21.18 8.68
CA GLY A 297 -30.33 -20.66 9.62
C GLY A 297 -29.22 -19.84 8.96
N PHE A 298 -28.14 -19.63 9.71
CA PHE A 298 -26.96 -18.92 9.27
C PHE A 298 -25.73 -19.81 9.20
N VAL A 299 -24.86 -19.57 8.23
CA VAL A 299 -23.46 -20.02 8.28
C VAL A 299 -22.58 -18.80 8.50
N ALA A 300 -21.69 -18.89 9.49
CA ALA A 300 -20.80 -17.82 9.90
C ALA A 300 -19.37 -18.22 9.58
N ILE A 301 -18.71 -17.38 8.79
CA ILE A 301 -17.45 -17.69 8.13
C ILE A 301 -16.42 -16.64 8.54
N LEU A 302 -15.20 -17.07 8.84
CA LEU A 302 -14.08 -16.19 9.20
C LEU A 302 -13.00 -16.28 8.13
N ASP A 303 -12.41 -15.13 7.81
CA ASP A 303 -11.10 -15.07 7.16
C ASP A 303 -10.09 -14.68 8.25
N PRO A 304 -9.36 -15.66 8.82
CA PRO A 304 -8.56 -15.44 10.01
C PRO A 304 -7.37 -14.51 9.71
N PRO A 305 -6.96 -13.69 10.68
CA PRO A 305 -5.73 -12.93 10.56
C PRO A 305 -4.51 -13.87 10.43
N LYS A 306 -3.42 -13.39 9.83
CA LYS A 306 -2.15 -14.11 9.88
C LYS A 306 -1.57 -14.00 11.28
N GLU A 307 -0.93 -15.07 11.73
CA GLU A 307 -0.26 -15.12 13.03
C GLU A 307 0.85 -14.05 13.13
N THR A 308 1.53 -13.76 12.01
CA THR A 308 2.59 -12.75 11.95
C THR A 308 2.09 -11.31 11.91
N THR A 309 0.79 -11.07 11.73
CA THR A 309 0.27 -9.71 11.55
C THR A 309 0.42 -8.87 12.81
N ALA A 310 0.10 -9.41 13.98
CA ALA A 310 0.19 -8.65 15.23
C ALA A 310 1.63 -8.19 15.51
N GLU A 311 2.60 -9.08 15.32
CA GLU A 311 4.03 -8.75 15.44
C GLU A 311 4.45 -7.69 14.43
N ALA A 312 4.05 -7.85 13.16
CA ALA A 312 4.41 -6.90 12.11
C ALA A 312 3.83 -5.50 12.36
N LEU A 313 2.58 -5.40 12.80
CA LEU A 313 1.96 -4.12 13.15
C LEU A 313 2.68 -3.44 14.33
N ARG A 314 3.11 -4.22 15.32
CA ARG A 314 3.93 -3.71 16.43
C ARG A 314 5.26 -3.15 15.92
N LEU A 315 5.99 -3.90 15.10
CA LEU A 315 7.28 -3.46 14.55
C LEU A 315 7.13 -2.22 13.65
N LEU A 316 6.07 -2.15 12.85
CA LEU A 316 5.76 -0.96 12.05
C LEU A 316 5.50 0.27 12.94
N LYS A 317 4.76 0.10 14.03
CA LYS A 317 4.51 1.16 15.03
C LYS A 317 5.81 1.60 15.72
N GLU A 318 6.66 0.66 16.14
CA GLU A 318 7.99 0.94 16.72
C GLU A 318 8.90 1.69 15.75
N ASN A 319 8.79 1.40 14.45
CA ASN A 319 9.47 2.10 13.38
C ASN A 319 8.75 3.38 12.89
N ASN A 320 7.78 3.90 13.64
CA ASN A 320 7.05 5.14 13.34
C ASN A 320 6.28 5.11 12.00
N VAL A 321 5.74 3.95 11.61
CA VAL A 321 4.87 3.78 10.45
C VAL A 321 3.44 3.54 10.92
N LYS A 322 2.55 4.51 10.66
CA LYS A 322 1.12 4.39 10.97
C LYS A 322 0.44 3.54 9.92
N VAL A 323 -0.27 2.48 10.35
CA VAL A 323 -1.00 1.61 9.45
C VAL A 323 -2.47 2.05 9.35
N LYS A 324 -2.97 2.25 8.12
CA LYS A 324 -4.36 2.57 7.81
C LYS A 324 -4.95 1.51 6.90
N ILE A 325 -6.14 1.02 7.22
CA ILE A 325 -6.82 -0.06 6.50
C ILE A 325 -7.84 0.52 5.53
N LEU A 326 -7.73 0.17 4.25
CA LEU A 326 -8.65 0.60 3.20
C LEU A 326 -9.32 -0.61 2.56
N THR A 327 -10.54 -0.91 3.00
CA THR A 327 -11.23 -2.14 2.61
C THR A 327 -12.63 -1.90 2.05
N GLY A 328 -13.07 -2.82 1.17
CA GLY A 328 -14.45 -2.90 0.70
C GLY A 328 -15.39 -3.64 1.66
N ASP A 329 -14.85 -4.27 2.72
CA ASP A 329 -15.63 -5.07 3.67
C ASP A 329 -16.49 -4.23 4.63
N ASN A 330 -17.34 -4.90 5.38
CA ASN A 330 -18.19 -4.29 6.41
C ASN A 330 -17.33 -3.74 7.57
N ALA A 331 -17.67 -2.53 8.03
CA ALA A 331 -16.99 -1.84 9.13
C ALA A 331 -16.90 -2.65 10.42
N VAL A 332 -17.95 -3.38 10.81
CA VAL A 332 -17.97 -4.15 12.06
C VAL A 332 -16.96 -5.29 12.03
N VAL A 333 -16.94 -6.04 10.92
CA VAL A 333 -15.99 -7.15 10.71
C VAL A 333 -14.57 -6.63 10.60
N ALA A 334 -14.36 -5.55 9.85
CA ALA A 334 -13.05 -4.92 9.72
C ALA A 334 -12.52 -4.44 11.08
N LYS A 335 -13.36 -3.80 11.90
CA LYS A 335 -13.01 -3.35 13.25
C LYS A 335 -12.55 -4.51 14.13
N LYS A 336 -13.32 -5.59 14.15
CA LYS A 336 -13.03 -6.76 14.98
C LYS A 336 -11.70 -7.42 14.59
N ILE A 337 -11.48 -7.67 13.30
CA ILE A 337 -10.23 -8.25 12.82
C ILE A 337 -9.03 -7.36 13.15
N CYS A 338 -9.17 -6.03 12.98
CA CYS A 338 -8.11 -5.08 13.31
C CYS A 338 -7.79 -5.09 14.81
N HIS A 339 -8.81 -5.11 15.66
CA HIS A 339 -8.65 -5.22 17.11
C HIS A 339 -7.94 -6.53 17.51
N ASP A 340 -8.29 -7.66 16.89
CA ASP A 340 -7.71 -8.96 17.20
C ASP A 340 -6.21 -9.06 16.83
N VAL A 341 -5.74 -8.23 15.88
CA VAL A 341 -4.32 -8.12 15.54
C VAL A 341 -3.60 -6.96 16.24
N GLY A 342 -4.26 -6.30 17.20
CA GLY A 342 -3.67 -5.21 17.99
C GLY A 342 -3.63 -3.85 17.28
N LEU A 343 -4.42 -3.64 16.23
CA LEU A 343 -4.61 -2.33 15.61
C LEU A 343 -5.75 -1.58 16.29
N GLU A 344 -5.40 -0.62 17.14
CA GLU A 344 -6.36 0.29 17.77
C GLU A 344 -7.07 1.15 16.71
N ALA A 345 -8.39 1.06 16.66
CA ALA A 345 -9.22 1.73 15.67
C ALA A 345 -10.45 2.35 16.33
N ASP A 346 -10.22 3.50 16.98
CA ASP A 346 -11.28 4.27 17.65
C ASP A 346 -12.22 4.92 16.65
N HIS A 347 -11.69 5.33 15.49
CA HIS A 347 -12.43 6.03 14.45
C HIS A 347 -12.45 5.23 13.13
N ILE A 348 -13.66 5.03 12.60
CA ILE A 348 -13.93 4.34 11.34
C ILE A 348 -14.71 5.27 10.43
N ALA A 349 -14.33 5.35 9.16
CA ALA A 349 -15.07 6.09 8.15
C ALA A 349 -15.64 5.14 7.09
N LEU A 350 -16.87 5.40 6.64
CA LEU A 350 -17.49 4.66 5.54
C LEU A 350 -17.29 5.38 4.21
N GLY A 351 -17.24 4.62 3.12
CA GLY A 351 -17.19 5.19 1.77
C GLY A 351 -18.33 6.17 1.46
N SER A 352 -19.52 5.95 2.02
CA SER A 352 -20.67 6.85 1.89
C SER A 352 -20.47 8.21 2.55
N ASP A 353 -19.65 8.27 3.59
CA ASP A 353 -19.39 9.51 4.33
C ASP A 353 -18.29 10.29 3.61
N ILE A 354 -17.27 9.60 3.11
CA ILE A 354 -16.14 10.16 2.35
C ILE A 354 -16.62 10.84 1.06
N GLU A 355 -17.66 10.30 0.42
CA GLU A 355 -18.22 10.88 -0.81
C GLU A 355 -18.81 12.28 -0.60
N LYS A 356 -19.28 12.58 0.61
CA LYS A 356 -19.87 13.88 0.96
C LYS A 356 -18.84 14.94 1.35
N LEU A 357 -17.63 14.51 1.73
CA LEU A 357 -16.58 15.39 2.23
C LEU A 357 -15.81 16.03 1.08
N THR A 358 -15.36 17.27 1.29
CA THR A 358 -14.35 17.92 0.45
C THR A 358 -12.95 17.36 0.75
N ASP A 359 -11.97 17.62 -0.13
CA ASP A 359 -10.59 17.13 0.06
C ASP A 359 -9.92 17.66 1.36
N PRO A 360 -10.09 18.94 1.77
CA PRO A 360 -9.55 19.41 3.05
C PRO A 360 -10.19 18.76 4.28
N GLU A 361 -11.52 18.57 4.28
CA GLU A 361 -12.23 17.89 5.38
C GLU A 361 -11.83 16.41 5.45
N LEU A 362 -11.68 15.78 4.29
CA LEU A 362 -11.17 14.41 4.21
C LEU A 362 -9.74 14.31 4.73
N ALA A 363 -8.91 15.35 4.58
CA ALA A 363 -7.54 15.37 5.11
C ALA A 363 -7.52 15.30 6.63
N GLU A 364 -8.32 16.15 7.27
CA GLU A 364 -8.42 16.17 8.72
C GLU A 364 -9.00 14.86 9.28
N LEU A 365 -10.01 14.32 8.61
CA LEU A 365 -10.57 13.01 8.96
C LEU A 365 -9.53 11.90 8.77
N ALA A 366 -8.77 11.95 7.68
CA ALA A 366 -7.83 10.91 7.33
C ALA A 366 -6.66 10.81 8.31
N GLU A 367 -6.29 11.89 9.00
CA GLU A 367 -5.32 11.85 10.09
C GLU A 367 -5.78 10.96 11.25
N LYS A 368 -7.03 11.13 11.67
CA LYS A 368 -7.62 10.52 12.87
C LYS A 368 -8.11 9.08 12.63
N VAL A 369 -8.52 8.76 11.40
CA VAL A 369 -9.14 7.46 11.07
C VAL A 369 -8.08 6.40 10.73
N SER A 370 -8.21 5.22 11.34
CA SER A 370 -7.36 4.05 11.06
C SER A 370 -8.02 3.05 10.11
N ILE A 371 -9.36 2.99 10.06
CA ILE A 371 -10.10 2.04 9.22
C ILE A 371 -11.09 2.78 8.32
N PHE A 372 -10.96 2.56 7.02
CA PHE A 372 -11.90 3.01 6.01
C PHE A 372 -12.58 1.79 5.38
N ALA A 373 -13.90 1.70 5.54
CA ALA A 373 -14.69 0.53 5.15
C ALA A 373 -15.68 0.85 4.03
N LYS A 374 -16.13 -0.18 3.31
CA LYS A 374 -17.02 -0.07 2.14
C LYS A 374 -16.52 0.93 1.09
N LEU A 375 -15.20 0.98 0.85
CA LEU A 375 -14.61 1.89 -0.12
C LEU A 375 -14.75 1.41 -1.56
N SER A 376 -14.96 2.38 -2.47
CA SER A 376 -14.75 2.15 -3.90
C SER A 376 -13.26 2.28 -4.29
N PRO A 377 -12.82 1.69 -5.42
CA PRO A 377 -11.43 1.84 -5.91
C PRO A 377 -10.96 3.30 -6.02
N LEU A 378 -11.84 4.19 -6.48
CA LEU A 378 -11.52 5.62 -6.64
C LEU A 378 -11.39 6.33 -5.28
N GLN A 379 -12.18 5.93 -4.29
CA GLN A 379 -12.07 6.47 -2.94
C GLN A 379 -10.76 6.06 -2.27
N LYS A 380 -10.27 4.83 -2.50
CA LYS A 380 -8.95 4.41 -2.01
C LYS A 380 -7.85 5.35 -2.52
N ALA A 381 -7.82 5.62 -3.83
CA ALA A 381 -6.84 6.54 -4.41
C ALA A 381 -6.99 7.98 -3.87
N ARG A 382 -8.22 8.46 -3.68
CA ARG A 382 -8.49 9.79 -3.11
C ARG A 382 -7.91 9.94 -1.70
N ILE A 383 -8.08 8.93 -0.84
CA ILE A 383 -7.53 8.94 0.53
C ILE A 383 -6.00 9.01 0.50
N VAL A 384 -5.35 8.20 -0.36
CA VAL A 384 -3.89 8.24 -0.54
C VAL A 384 -3.42 9.63 -0.97
N ARG A 385 -4.07 10.23 -1.98
CA ARG A 385 -3.73 11.57 -2.47
C ARG A 385 -3.82 12.64 -1.38
N VAL A 386 -4.88 12.58 -0.58
CA VAL A 386 -5.13 13.57 0.48
C VAL A 386 -4.09 13.46 1.59
N LEU A 387 -3.76 12.24 2.04
CA LEU A 387 -2.69 12.00 3.02
C LEU A 387 -1.33 12.52 2.50
N LYS A 388 -1.00 12.28 1.23
CA LYS A 388 0.20 12.82 0.59
C LYS A 388 0.20 14.35 0.55
N SER A 389 -0.95 14.95 0.26
CA SER A 389 -1.10 16.40 0.22
C SER A 389 -0.93 17.03 1.61
N ASN A 390 -1.16 16.27 2.68
CA ASN A 390 -0.91 16.69 4.06
C ASN A 390 0.55 16.50 4.52
N GLY A 391 1.47 16.17 3.61
CA GLY A 391 2.91 16.08 3.90
C GLY A 391 3.42 14.69 4.31
N HIS A 392 2.55 13.68 4.33
CA HIS A 392 2.95 12.29 4.59
C HIS A 392 3.60 11.64 3.37
N THR A 393 4.52 10.71 3.62
CA THR A 393 5.05 9.80 2.61
C THR A 393 4.25 8.50 2.68
N VAL A 394 3.33 8.34 1.74
CA VAL A 394 2.32 7.29 1.82
C VAL A 394 2.70 6.12 0.94
N GLY A 395 2.84 4.94 1.54
CA GLY A 395 2.86 3.69 0.79
C GLY A 395 1.49 3.05 0.73
N PHE A 396 1.20 2.35 -0.37
CA PHE A 396 -0.02 1.58 -0.52
C PHE A 396 0.32 0.13 -0.83
N MET A 397 -0.22 -0.82 -0.06
CA MET A 397 -0.10 -2.25 -0.31
C MET A 397 -1.41 -2.86 -0.79
N GLY A 398 -1.39 -3.45 -1.99
CA GLY A 398 -2.55 -4.12 -2.59
C GLY A 398 -2.17 -5.16 -3.63
N ASP A 399 -3.10 -6.07 -3.91
CA ASP A 399 -2.91 -7.24 -4.78
C ASP A 399 -4.00 -7.37 -5.86
N GLY A 400 -5.04 -6.54 -5.81
CA GLY A 400 -6.19 -6.60 -6.69
C GLY A 400 -6.22 -5.51 -7.76
N ILE A 401 -7.04 -5.72 -8.78
CA ILE A 401 -7.31 -4.72 -9.85
C ILE A 401 -7.85 -3.42 -9.25
N ASN A 402 -8.67 -3.54 -8.20
CA ASN A 402 -9.29 -2.43 -7.47
C ASN A 402 -8.28 -1.48 -6.81
N ASP A 403 -7.05 -1.94 -6.60
CA ASP A 403 -6.01 -1.19 -5.89
C ASP A 403 -5.06 -0.46 -6.83
N SER A 404 -5.08 -0.78 -8.13
CA SER A 404 -4.15 -0.24 -9.13
C SER A 404 -4.09 1.29 -9.18
N ALA A 405 -5.22 1.97 -8.96
CA ALA A 405 -5.27 3.43 -8.89
C ALA A 405 -4.57 3.97 -7.63
N ALA A 406 -4.78 3.35 -6.47
CA ALA A 406 -4.16 3.75 -5.21
C ALA A 406 -2.66 3.43 -5.19
N LEU A 407 -2.25 2.28 -5.75
CA LEU A 407 -0.85 1.88 -5.92
C LEU A 407 -0.04 2.93 -6.69
N ARG A 408 -0.61 3.50 -7.75
CA ARG A 408 0.06 4.55 -8.54
C ARG A 408 0.02 5.94 -7.92
N GLU A 409 -1.00 6.23 -7.13
CA GLU A 409 -1.14 7.51 -6.45
C GLU A 409 -0.17 7.62 -5.26
N ALA A 410 0.15 6.49 -4.63
CA ALA A 410 1.10 6.40 -3.51
C ALA A 410 2.51 6.91 -3.88
N ASP A 411 3.30 7.32 -2.89
CA ASP A 411 4.74 7.57 -3.09
C ASP A 411 5.52 6.27 -3.32
N VAL A 412 4.99 5.16 -2.79
CA VAL A 412 5.48 3.81 -3.03
C VAL A 412 4.30 2.85 -3.14
N GLY A 413 4.07 2.32 -4.34
CA GLY A 413 3.13 1.22 -4.57
C GLY A 413 3.78 -0.12 -4.26
N ILE A 414 3.16 -0.92 -3.40
CA ILE A 414 3.68 -2.21 -2.95
C ILE A 414 2.69 -3.30 -3.35
N SER A 415 3.14 -4.28 -4.11
CA SER A 415 2.34 -5.46 -4.43
C SER A 415 3.08 -6.74 -4.06
N VAL A 416 2.47 -7.89 -4.35
CA VAL A 416 3.02 -9.21 -4.06
C VAL A 416 3.17 -10.02 -5.33
N ASP A 417 4.09 -10.98 -5.35
CA ASP A 417 4.34 -11.80 -6.54
C ASP A 417 3.10 -12.56 -7.04
N THR A 418 2.24 -12.98 -6.12
CA THR A 418 0.96 -13.66 -6.40
C THR A 418 -0.17 -12.72 -6.84
N ALA A 419 0.07 -11.41 -6.94
CA ALA A 419 -0.94 -10.44 -7.31
C ALA A 419 -1.27 -10.49 -8.81
N VAL A 420 -2.43 -9.91 -9.18
CA VAL A 420 -2.82 -9.75 -10.58
C VAL A 420 -1.82 -8.87 -11.33
N ASP A 421 -1.60 -9.13 -12.62
CA ASP A 421 -0.58 -8.43 -13.40
C ASP A 421 -0.77 -6.91 -13.43
N VAL A 422 -2.02 -6.42 -13.44
CA VAL A 422 -2.31 -4.98 -13.37
C VAL A 422 -1.81 -4.36 -12.05
N ALA A 423 -1.87 -5.08 -10.93
CA ALA A 423 -1.38 -4.60 -9.64
C ALA A 423 0.16 -4.62 -9.60
N LYS A 424 0.80 -5.68 -10.11
CA LYS A 424 2.26 -5.76 -10.25
C LYS A 424 2.81 -4.69 -11.19
N GLU A 425 2.08 -4.36 -12.25
CA GLU A 425 2.46 -3.29 -13.16
C GLU A 425 2.34 -1.91 -12.52
N ALA A 426 1.29 -1.69 -11.72
CA ALA A 426 1.05 -0.44 -11.02
C ALA A 426 2.06 -0.17 -9.88
N ALA A 427 2.62 -1.22 -9.26
CA ALA A 427 3.51 -1.13 -8.12
C ALA A 427 4.95 -0.74 -8.47
N ASP A 428 5.68 -0.25 -7.47
CA ASP A 428 7.10 0.06 -7.51
C ASP A 428 7.96 -1.01 -6.80
N ILE A 429 7.36 -1.71 -5.84
CA ILE A 429 7.98 -2.77 -5.04
C ILE A 429 7.10 -4.02 -5.10
N ILE A 430 7.73 -5.18 -5.28
CA ILE A 430 7.08 -6.48 -5.26
C ILE A 430 7.65 -7.31 -4.10
N LEU A 431 6.79 -7.71 -3.16
CA LEU A 431 7.16 -8.64 -2.10
C LEU A 431 6.99 -10.08 -2.60
N LEU A 432 8.02 -10.91 -2.46
CA LEU A 432 7.94 -12.31 -2.86
C LEU A 432 7.05 -13.12 -1.91
N GLU A 433 6.86 -12.64 -0.69
CA GLU A 433 5.95 -13.22 0.29
C GLU A 433 4.92 -12.19 0.72
N LYS A 434 3.67 -12.63 0.82
CA LYS A 434 2.55 -11.82 1.31
C LYS A 434 2.64 -11.68 2.83
N ASN A 435 3.65 -10.98 3.34
CA ASN A 435 3.93 -10.86 4.77
C ASN A 435 4.42 -9.45 5.13
N LEU A 436 3.77 -8.81 6.11
CA LEU A 436 4.14 -7.48 6.59
C LEU A 436 5.52 -7.44 7.29
N LEU A 437 6.02 -8.57 7.79
CA LEU A 437 7.39 -8.65 8.32
C LEU A 437 8.45 -8.45 7.22
N VAL A 438 8.17 -8.92 6.00
CA VAL A 438 9.06 -8.69 4.85
C VAL A 438 9.04 -7.22 4.45
N LEU A 439 7.87 -6.59 4.50
CA LEU A 439 7.70 -5.17 4.25
C LEU A 439 8.52 -4.35 5.25
N GLU A 440 8.45 -4.65 6.55
CA GLU A 440 9.22 -3.94 7.59
C GLU A 440 10.73 -4.01 7.34
N LYS A 441 11.30 -5.19 7.08
CA LYS A 441 12.73 -5.35 6.76
C LYS A 441 13.13 -4.52 5.55
N GLY A 442 12.26 -4.49 4.54
CA GLY A 442 12.44 -3.67 3.35
C GLY A 442 12.46 -2.16 3.67
N ILE A 443 11.61 -1.67 4.57
CA ILE A 443 11.64 -0.27 5.03
C ILE A 443 13.01 0.05 5.68
N ILE A 444 13.51 -0.83 6.54
CA ILE A 444 14.80 -0.63 7.22
C ILE A 444 15.96 -0.54 6.22
N GLU A 445 16.01 -1.42 5.22
CA GLU A 445 17.01 -1.33 4.15
C GLU A 445 16.86 -0.04 3.32
N GLY A 446 15.63 0.42 3.12
CA GLY A 446 15.34 1.70 2.47
C GLY A 446 15.88 2.88 3.27
N ARG A 447 15.72 2.86 4.60
CA ARG A 447 16.26 3.87 5.52
C ARG A 447 17.78 3.86 5.55
N ARG A 448 18.42 2.68 5.50
CA ARG A 448 19.88 2.56 5.42
C ARG A 448 20.42 3.17 4.13
N THR A 449 19.81 2.81 3.00
CA THR A 449 20.15 3.37 1.68
C THR A 449 20.02 4.89 1.70
N PHE A 450 18.91 5.40 2.22
CA PHE A 450 18.68 6.84 2.34
C PHE A 450 19.68 7.54 3.25
N GLY A 451 20.00 6.95 4.40
CA GLY A 451 21.00 7.47 5.34
C GLY A 451 22.37 7.62 4.69
N ASN A 452 22.81 6.61 3.94
CA ASN A 452 24.08 6.65 3.22
C ASN A 452 24.09 7.72 2.12
N ILE A 453 22.96 7.96 1.43
CA ILE A 453 22.84 9.07 0.47
C ILE A 453 22.99 10.42 1.18
N ILE A 454 22.32 10.61 2.33
CA ILE A 454 22.41 11.85 3.09
C ILE A 454 23.81 12.08 3.66
N LYS A 455 24.52 11.03 4.11
CA LYS A 455 25.92 11.12 4.54
C LYS A 455 26.80 11.69 3.44
N TYR A 456 26.73 11.11 2.24
CA TYR A 456 27.46 11.60 1.07
C TYR A 456 27.16 13.08 0.80
N ILE A 457 25.89 13.46 0.75
CA ILE A 457 25.49 14.83 0.41
C ILE A 457 25.98 15.83 1.45
N LYS A 458 25.89 15.49 2.74
CA LYS A 458 26.40 16.34 3.82
C LYS A 458 27.91 16.52 3.71
N MET A 459 28.65 15.45 3.44
CA MET A 459 30.11 15.50 3.28
C MET A 459 30.51 16.31 2.04
N ALA A 460 29.95 15.99 0.86
CA ALA A 460 30.23 16.67 -0.39
C ALA A 460 29.86 18.16 -0.34
N ALA A 461 28.64 18.50 0.09
CA ALA A 461 28.19 19.90 0.15
C ALA A 461 29.00 20.72 1.15
N SER A 462 29.27 20.18 2.35
CA SER A 462 30.08 20.88 3.36
C SER A 462 31.52 21.09 2.92
N SER A 463 32.14 20.08 2.29
CA SER A 463 33.52 20.17 1.83
C SER A 463 33.66 21.15 0.67
N ASN A 464 32.78 21.08 -0.34
CA ASN A 464 32.82 21.99 -1.48
C ASN A 464 32.60 23.43 -1.04
N PHE A 465 31.67 23.67 -0.10
CA PHE A 465 31.47 24.99 0.48
C PHE A 465 32.70 25.46 1.28
N GLY A 466 33.24 24.61 2.16
CA GLY A 466 34.44 24.91 2.95
C GLY A 466 35.63 25.28 2.07
N ASN A 467 35.95 24.46 1.07
CA ASN A 467 37.06 24.71 0.14
C ASN A 467 36.94 26.07 -0.56
N VAL A 468 35.75 26.39 -1.10
CA VAL A 468 35.51 27.67 -1.78
C VAL A 468 35.58 28.84 -0.81
N PHE A 469 35.06 28.68 0.40
CA PHE A 469 35.16 29.71 1.44
C PHE A 469 36.62 29.95 1.86
N SER A 470 37.41 28.90 2.06
CA SER A 470 38.85 28.99 2.35
C SER A 470 39.61 29.75 1.28
N VAL A 471 39.35 29.40 0.03
CA VAL A 471 39.93 30.04 -1.15
C VAL A 471 39.55 31.52 -1.25
N LEU A 472 38.27 31.85 -1.00
CA LEU A 472 37.77 33.22 -1.00
C LEU A 472 38.53 34.06 0.03
N VAL A 473 38.64 33.57 1.27
CA VAL A 473 39.32 34.26 2.37
C VAL A 473 40.82 34.40 2.06
N ALA A 474 41.49 33.32 1.66
CA ALA A 474 42.91 33.35 1.31
C ALA A 474 43.19 34.34 0.17
N SER A 475 42.30 34.44 -0.83
CA SER A 475 42.44 35.37 -1.95
C SER A 475 42.36 36.85 -1.55
N THR A 476 41.79 37.18 -0.38
CA THR A 476 41.72 38.57 0.10
C THR A 476 43.03 39.08 0.69
N PHE A 477 43.91 38.19 1.15
CA PHE A 477 45.17 38.57 1.80
C PHE A 477 46.43 38.12 1.03
N LEU A 478 46.31 37.11 0.16
CA LEU A 478 47.42 36.66 -0.68
C LEU A 478 47.49 37.46 -1.99
N PRO A 479 48.69 37.89 -2.42
CA PRO A 479 48.86 38.65 -3.66
C PRO A 479 48.66 37.80 -4.93
N PHE A 480 48.70 36.46 -4.81
CA PHE A 480 48.50 35.50 -5.90
C PHE A 480 47.29 34.58 -5.62
N LEU A 481 46.89 33.79 -6.61
CA LEU A 481 45.84 32.77 -6.45
C LEU A 481 46.27 31.70 -5.43
N PRO A 482 45.51 31.47 -4.34
CA PRO A 482 45.86 30.47 -3.34
C PRO A 482 46.00 29.05 -3.92
N MET A 483 45.27 28.78 -5.00
CA MET A 483 45.27 27.51 -5.70
C MET A 483 44.93 27.74 -7.19
N MET A 484 45.56 27.00 -8.10
CA MET A 484 45.19 27.03 -9.51
C MET A 484 43.86 26.31 -9.76
N ALA A 485 43.14 26.69 -10.82
CA ALA A 485 41.91 26.01 -11.26
C ALA A 485 42.09 24.48 -11.41
N VAL A 486 43.20 24.05 -12.02
CA VAL A 486 43.51 22.63 -12.21
C VAL A 486 43.72 21.91 -10.87
N GLN A 487 44.37 22.55 -9.91
CA GLN A 487 44.61 21.97 -8.59
C GLN A 487 43.29 21.79 -7.82
N LEU A 488 42.37 22.76 -7.90
CA LEU A 488 41.03 22.63 -7.30
C LEU A 488 40.24 21.45 -7.89
N LEU A 489 40.26 21.31 -9.21
CA LEU A 489 39.57 20.20 -9.89
C LEU A 489 40.17 18.84 -9.50
N VAL A 490 41.50 18.74 -9.46
CA VAL A 490 42.20 17.51 -9.03
C VAL A 490 41.91 17.19 -7.57
N GLN A 491 41.89 18.19 -6.68
CA GLN A 491 41.54 17.99 -5.28
C GLN A 491 40.10 17.49 -5.12
N ASN A 492 39.13 18.07 -5.84
CA ASN A 492 37.75 17.61 -5.83
C ASN A 492 37.62 16.16 -6.32
N LEU A 493 38.34 15.80 -7.39
CA LEU A 493 38.38 14.43 -7.87
C LEU A 493 38.94 13.45 -6.83
N LEU A 494 40.06 13.78 -6.19
CA LEU A 494 40.66 12.95 -5.14
C LEU A 494 39.72 12.80 -3.93
N TYR A 495 39.04 13.87 -3.55
CA TYR A 495 38.07 13.86 -2.48
C TYR A 495 36.86 13.00 -2.82
N ASP A 496 36.32 13.12 -4.03
CA ASP A 496 35.21 12.29 -4.52
C ASP A 496 35.56 10.80 -4.54
N ILE A 497 36.79 10.44 -4.92
CA ILE A 497 37.28 9.05 -4.87
C ILE A 497 37.23 8.50 -3.44
N SER A 498 37.59 9.31 -2.44
CA SER A 498 37.53 8.90 -1.04
C SER A 498 36.10 8.59 -0.56
N GLN A 499 35.09 9.13 -1.23
CA GLN A 499 33.67 8.98 -0.88
C GLN A 499 32.99 7.77 -1.55
N ILE A 500 33.67 7.07 -2.46
CA ILE A 500 33.13 5.89 -3.15
C ILE A 500 32.73 4.77 -2.17
N ALA A 501 33.32 4.73 -0.97
CA ALA A 501 32.99 3.74 0.05
C ALA A 501 31.69 4.05 0.82
N ILE A 502 31.14 5.27 0.75
CA ILE A 502 29.96 5.69 1.53
C ILE A 502 28.71 4.83 1.26
N PRO A 503 28.41 4.41 0.02
CA PRO A 503 27.32 3.48 -0.23
C PRO A 503 27.43 2.20 0.60
N TRP A 504 28.66 1.75 0.96
CA TRP A 504 28.93 0.57 1.76
C TRP A 504 28.84 0.74 3.28
N ASP A 505 28.74 1.99 3.75
CA ASP A 505 28.75 2.33 5.16
C ASP A 505 27.54 1.80 5.93
N TYR A 506 27.69 1.72 7.26
CA TYR A 506 26.64 1.35 8.21
C TYR A 506 25.91 2.60 8.73
N MET A 507 24.67 2.42 9.18
CA MET A 507 23.85 3.48 9.76
C MET A 507 23.50 3.15 11.20
N ASP A 508 23.50 4.16 12.06
CA ASP A 508 23.12 4.01 13.46
C ASP A 508 21.68 3.53 13.59
N GLU A 509 21.40 2.64 14.56
CA GLU A 509 20.06 2.09 14.76
C GLU A 509 19.03 3.18 15.07
N GLU A 510 19.42 4.23 15.78
CA GLU A 510 18.57 5.39 16.07
C GLU A 510 18.14 6.13 14.81
N PHE A 511 19.01 6.19 13.79
CA PHE A 511 18.66 6.78 12.50
C PHE A 511 17.59 5.96 11.79
N LEU A 512 17.67 4.64 11.88
CA LEU A 512 16.79 3.70 11.19
C LEU A 512 15.39 3.62 11.81
N LYS A 513 15.18 4.07 13.05
CA LYS A 513 13.86 4.00 13.73
C LYS A 513 12.85 5.05 13.25
N ILE A 514 13.32 6.18 12.72
CA ILE A 514 12.45 7.32 12.40
C ILE A 514 12.43 7.53 10.87
N PRO A 515 11.23 7.66 10.25
CA PRO A 515 11.13 8.03 8.84
C PRO A 515 11.70 9.44 8.65
N ARG A 516 12.56 9.60 7.65
CA ARG A 516 13.21 10.87 7.36
C ARG A 516 12.91 11.30 5.94
N GLN A 517 12.61 12.58 5.78
CA GLN A 517 12.39 13.23 4.50
C GLN A 517 13.58 14.12 4.14
N TRP A 518 13.71 14.46 2.85
CA TRP A 518 14.68 15.43 2.38
C TRP A 518 14.33 16.83 2.88
N LYS A 519 15.15 17.36 3.80
CA LYS A 519 15.06 18.75 4.25
C LYS A 519 16.31 19.52 3.81
N ALA A 520 16.17 20.30 2.75
CA ALA A 520 17.26 21.15 2.23
C ALA A 520 17.84 22.07 3.32
N GLU A 521 17.00 22.55 4.25
CA GLU A 521 17.41 23.35 5.42
C GLU A 521 18.45 22.65 6.29
N THR A 522 18.29 21.34 6.54
CA THR A 522 19.24 20.58 7.36
C THR A 522 20.60 20.41 6.68
N ILE A 523 20.60 20.31 5.34
CA ILE A 523 21.83 20.25 4.55
C ILE A 523 22.50 21.63 4.55
N ALA A 524 21.74 22.70 4.33
CA ALA A 524 22.25 24.07 4.38
C ALA A 524 22.87 24.42 5.74
N THR A 525 22.17 24.07 6.83
CA THR A 525 22.66 24.31 8.20
C THR A 525 23.95 23.54 8.46
N PHE A 526 23.99 22.26 8.06
CA PHE A 526 25.20 21.44 8.20
C PHE A 526 26.37 22.04 7.41
N MET A 527 26.13 22.48 6.17
CA MET A 527 27.12 23.09 5.30
C MET A 527 27.70 24.38 5.89
N VAL A 528 26.85 25.27 6.43
CA VAL A 528 27.27 26.54 7.03
C VAL A 528 27.96 26.35 8.38
N CYS A 529 27.59 25.32 9.16
CA CYS A 529 28.24 25.07 10.45
C CYS A 529 29.56 24.31 10.31
N ILE A 530 29.64 23.28 9.46
CA ILE A 530 30.82 22.42 9.34
C ILE A 530 31.83 22.96 8.33
N GLY A 531 31.37 23.60 7.24
CA GLY A 531 32.25 24.13 6.21
C GLY A 531 33.31 25.11 6.74
N PRO A 532 32.97 26.11 7.55
CA PRO A 532 33.96 27.04 8.11
C PRO A 532 34.98 26.36 9.04
N ILE A 533 34.63 25.22 9.66
CA ILE A 533 35.57 24.49 10.52
C ILE A 533 36.74 23.97 9.70
N SER A 534 36.49 23.38 8.53
CA SER A 534 37.60 22.98 7.63
C SER A 534 38.37 24.20 7.14
N SER A 535 37.68 25.31 6.88
CA SER A 535 38.33 26.54 6.42
C SER A 535 39.30 27.16 7.42
N ILE A 536 39.07 26.99 8.73
CA ILE A 536 40.05 27.43 9.75
C ILE A 536 41.38 26.70 9.55
N PHE A 537 41.37 25.39 9.30
CA PHE A 537 42.58 24.62 9.04
C PHE A 537 43.25 25.04 7.73
N ASP A 538 42.47 25.28 6.68
CA ASP A 538 43.00 25.73 5.38
C ASP A 538 43.67 27.10 5.50
N ILE A 539 43.00 28.08 6.14
CA ILE A 539 43.53 29.43 6.33
C ILE A 539 44.80 29.41 7.20
N LEU A 540 44.82 28.61 8.27
CA LEU A 540 46.02 28.41 9.08
C LEU A 540 47.16 27.82 8.25
N THR A 541 46.86 26.87 7.36
CA THR A 541 47.85 26.26 6.48
C THR A 541 48.42 27.29 5.50
N PHE A 542 47.57 28.09 4.85
CA PHE A 542 48.03 29.19 4.00
C PHE A 542 48.87 30.21 4.77
N TRP A 543 48.45 30.56 5.99
CA TRP A 543 49.17 31.51 6.83
C TRP A 543 50.55 31.00 7.24
N VAL A 544 50.65 29.73 7.64
CA VAL A 544 51.92 29.06 7.95
C VAL A 544 52.81 29.00 6.71
N MET A 545 52.28 28.61 5.56
CA MET A 545 53.06 28.53 4.32
C MET A 545 53.62 29.90 3.91
N TRP A 546 52.82 30.95 4.05
CA TRP A 546 53.22 32.31 3.75
C TRP A 546 54.29 32.85 4.72
N ASN A 547 54.02 32.78 6.04
CA ASN A 547 54.85 33.49 7.03
C ASN A 547 56.06 32.68 7.52
N ILE A 548 55.96 31.35 7.57
CA ILE A 548 57.02 30.49 8.13
C ILE A 548 57.94 29.97 7.02
N PHE A 549 57.37 29.53 5.90
CA PHE A 549 58.12 28.91 4.81
C PHE A 549 58.47 29.88 3.68
N GLY A 550 57.88 31.09 3.65
CA GLY A 550 58.14 32.10 2.63
C GLY A 550 57.73 31.66 1.22
N ALA A 551 56.71 30.80 1.14
CA ALA A 551 56.22 30.18 -0.09
C ALA A 551 55.33 31.12 -0.92
#